data_AF-A0A7X8ITJ2-F1
#
_entry.id   AF-A0A7X8ITJ2-F1
#
_cell.length_a   1.000
_cell.length_b   1.000
_cell.length_c   1.000
_cell.angle_alpha   90.00
_cell.angle_beta   90.00
_cell.angle_gamma   90.00
#
_symmetry.space_group_name_H-M   'P 1'
#
loop_
_entity.id
_entity.type
_entity.pdbx_description
1 polymer ?
#
loop_
_entity_poly.entity_id
_entity_poly.type
_entity_poly.pdbx_seq_one_letter_code
_entity_poly.pdbx_strand_id
1 'polypeptide(L)'
;MVALFVGFILIAFTVFAALPPEVAGFGLGWGNDILLFLRGCMPILAAFIGLVSVFIGIADLKDKKEAKKEEEAAKAGAKKDS
;
A
#
# COMPACT_ATOMS: atom_id res chain seq x y z
N MET A 1 -2.35 28.96 -6.11
CA MET A 1 -1.41 29.37 -5.04
C MET A 1 -1.94 29.06 -3.64
N VAL A 2 -3.24 29.21 -3.39
CA VAL A 2 -3.89 28.88 -2.11
C VAL A 2 -3.58 27.45 -1.63
N ALA A 3 -3.70 26.43 -2.49
CA ALA A 3 -3.43 25.04 -2.11
C ALA A 3 -1.98 24.80 -1.63
N LEU A 4 -1.01 25.44 -2.28
CA LEU A 4 0.41 25.35 -1.89
C LEU A 4 0.63 25.97 -0.50
N PHE A 5 -0.01 27.10 -0.24
CA PHE A 5 0.08 27.80 1.05
C PHE A 5 -0.60 27.02 2.17
N VAL A 6 -1.79 26.46 1.91
CA VAL A 6 -2.50 25.58 2.85
C VAL A 6 -1.68 24.33 3.16
N GLY A 7 -1.11 23.69 2.13
CA GLY A 7 -0.23 22.53 2.32
C GLY A 7 0.99 22.87 3.17
N PHE A 8 1.64 24.01 2.92
CA PHE A 8 2.78 24.45 3.71
C PHE A 8 2.42 24.68 5.19
N ILE A 9 1.28 25.34 5.48
CA ILE A 9 0.80 25.54 6.85
C ILE A 9 0.52 24.21 7.55
N LEU A 10 -0.11 23.26 6.87
CA LEU A 10 -0.41 21.95 7.45
C LEU A 10 0.86 21.14 7.76
N ILE A 11 1.87 21.21 6.89
CA ILE A 11 3.17 20.57 7.15
C ILE A 11 3.87 21.24 8.34
N ALA A 12 3.91 22.58 8.39
CA ALA A 12 4.50 23.31 9.51
C ALA A 12 3.80 22.97 10.84
N PHE A 13 2.47 22.88 10.84
CA PHE A 13 1.70 22.44 11.99
C PHE A 13 2.03 20.99 12.38
N THR A 14 2.19 20.09 11.42
CA THR A 14 2.56 18.69 11.69
C THR A 14 3.92 18.61 12.37
N VAL A 15 4.91 19.39 11.91
CA VAL A 15 6.23 19.48 12.53
C VAL A 15 6.13 20.06 13.95
N PHE A 16 5.34 21.12 14.17
CA PHE A 16 5.10 21.70 15.48
C PHE A 16 4.39 20.73 16.44
N ALA A 17 3.42 19.95 15.94
CA ALA A 17 2.68 18.97 16.73
C ALA A 17 3.57 17.77 17.12
N ALA A 18 4.46 17.34 16.23
CA ALA A 18 5.40 16.26 16.48
C ALA A 18 6.56 16.66 17.42
N LEU A 19 6.87 17.96 17.53
CA LEU A 19 7.98 18.44 18.35
C LEU A 19 7.67 18.28 19.87
N PRO A 20 8.58 17.66 20.65
CA PRO A 20 8.43 17.59 22.09
C PRO A 20 8.74 18.94 22.75
N PRO A 21 7.89 19.43 23.66
CA PRO A 21 8.13 20.68 24.39
C PRO A 21 9.42 20.64 25.23
N GLU A 22 9.92 19.45 25.58
CA GLU A 22 11.14 19.27 26.36
C GLU A 22 12.43 19.60 25.58
N VAL A 23 12.43 19.42 24.25
CA VAL A 23 13.61 19.64 23.40
C VAL A 23 13.62 21.02 22.75
N ALA A 24 12.45 21.60 22.49
CA ALA A 24 12.32 22.87 21.77
C ALA A 24 11.78 24.03 22.62
N GLY A 25 11.31 23.78 23.85
CA GLY A 25 10.66 24.78 24.70
C GLY A 25 9.25 25.19 24.26
N PHE A 26 8.78 24.64 23.13
CA PHE A 26 7.44 24.81 22.56
C PHE A 26 7.11 23.59 21.68
N GLY A 27 5.82 23.23 21.59
CA GLY A 27 5.36 22.06 20.83
C GLY A 27 4.31 21.26 21.60
N LEU A 28 3.53 20.47 20.90
CA LEU A 28 2.44 19.69 21.52
C LEU A 28 2.92 18.34 22.07
N GLY A 29 4.10 17.86 21.67
CA GLY A 29 4.67 16.58 22.13
C GLY A 29 3.92 15.35 21.62
N TRP A 30 3.05 15.51 20.62
CA TRP A 30 2.24 14.42 20.06
C TRP A 30 3.03 13.49 19.14
N GLY A 31 4.35 13.63 19.04
CA GLY A 31 5.20 12.76 18.22
C GLY A 31 4.98 11.28 18.53
N ASN A 32 4.87 10.92 19.80
CA ASN A 32 4.60 9.53 20.20
C ASN A 32 3.18 9.08 19.85
N ASP A 33 2.17 9.93 20.01
CA ASP A 33 0.78 9.62 19.64
C ASP A 33 0.61 9.46 18.13
N ILE A 34 1.28 10.31 17.34
CA ILE A 34 1.33 10.22 15.87
C ILE A 34 1.97 8.90 15.45
N LEU A 35 3.10 8.54 16.06
CA LEU A 35 3.77 7.26 15.79
C LEU A 35 2.93 6.07 16.23
N LEU A 36 2.24 6.15 17.36
CA LEU A 36 1.34 5.11 17.86
C LEU A 36 0.17 4.90 16.90
N PHE A 37 -0.47 5.99 16.44
CA PHE A 37 -1.54 5.95 15.45
C PHE A 37 -1.05 5.34 14.14
N LEU A 38 0.09 5.82 13.60
CA LEU A 38 0.65 5.31 12.36
C LEU A 38 0.99 3.81 12.49
N ARG A 39 1.59 3.41 13.61
CA ARG A 39 1.91 2.01 13.92
C ARG A 39 0.68 1.14 14.11
N GLY A 40 -0.43 1.70 14.60
CA GLY A 40 -1.73 1.03 14.67
C GLY A 40 -2.42 0.89 13.30
N CYS A 41 -2.31 1.91 12.44
CA CYS A 41 -2.91 1.89 11.10
C CYS A 41 -2.15 1.03 10.10
N MET A 42 -0.82 0.96 10.19
CA MET A 42 0.03 0.15 9.30
C MET A 42 -0.43 -1.33 9.17
N PRO A 43 -0.65 -2.09 10.26
CA PRO A 43 -1.08 -3.48 10.14
C PRO A 43 -2.49 -3.63 9.56
N ILE A 44 -3.39 -2.68 9.79
CA ILE A 44 -4.74 -2.69 9.22
C ILE A 44 -4.67 -2.50 7.70
N LEU A 45 -3.89 -1.51 7.24
CA LEU A 45 -3.66 -1.28 5.81
C LEU A 45 -2.94 -2.46 5.17
N ALA A 46 -1.93 -3.02 5.84
CA ALA A 46 -1.20 -4.19 5.35
C ALA A 46 -2.10 -5.43 5.21
N ALA A 47 -2.98 -5.67 6.18
CA ALA A 47 -3.96 -6.75 6.11
C ALA A 47 -4.96 -6.53 4.97
N PHE A 48 -5.45 -5.30 4.81
CA PHE A 48 -6.40 -4.96 3.75
C PHE A 48 -5.79 -5.11 2.36
N ILE A 49 -4.62 -4.49 2.13
CA ILE A 49 -3.89 -4.59 0.86
C ILE A 49 -3.47 -6.04 0.61
N GLY A 50 -2.93 -6.73 1.61
CA GLY A 50 -2.51 -8.12 1.51
C GLY A 50 -3.67 -9.06 1.15
N LEU A 51 -4.85 -8.87 1.74
CA LEU A 51 -6.04 -9.62 1.41
C LEU A 51 -6.44 -9.42 -0.06
N VAL A 52 -6.47 -8.18 -0.54
CA VAL A 52 -6.73 -7.86 -1.95
C VAL A 52 -5.68 -8.50 -2.86
N SER A 53 -4.40 -8.42 -2.51
CA SER A 53 -3.31 -9.04 -3.27
C SER A 53 -3.42 -10.57 -3.35
N VAL A 54 -3.88 -11.25 -2.29
CA VAL A 54 -4.11 -12.70 -2.31
C VAL A 54 -5.21 -13.05 -3.32
N PHE A 55 -6.31 -12.31 -3.35
CA PHE A 55 -7.39 -12.56 -4.31
C PHE A 55 -6.93 -12.34 -5.76
N ILE A 56 -6.19 -11.25 -6.01
CA ILE A 56 -5.63 -10.97 -7.35
C ILE A 56 -4.63 -12.07 -7.75
N GLY A 57 -3.74 -12.46 -6.85
CA GLY A 57 -2.73 -13.50 -7.12
C GLY A 57 -3.34 -14.87 -7.41
N ILE A 58 -4.42 -15.26 -6.72
CA ILE A 58 -5.13 -16.51 -7.01
C ILE A 58 -5.79 -16.46 -8.39
N ALA A 59 -6.37 -15.32 -8.78
CA ALA A 59 -6.96 -15.14 -10.10
C ALA A 59 -5.89 -15.22 -11.21
N ASP A 60 -4.78 -14.48 -11.07
CA ASP A 60 -3.65 -14.49 -12.03
C ASP A 60 -3.04 -15.90 -12.18
N LEU A 61 -2.90 -16.66 -11.09
CA LEU A 61 -2.37 -18.03 -11.14
C LEU A 61 -3.30 -19.03 -11.84
N LYS A 62 -4.62 -18.89 -11.69
CA LYS A 62 -5.58 -19.75 -12.40
C LYS A 62 -5.59 -19.43 -13.88
N ASP A 63 -5.64 -18.14 -14.23
CA ASP A 63 -5.63 -17.66 -15.61
C ASP A 63 -4.37 -18.13 -16.36
N LYS A 64 -3.19 -17.98 -15.74
CA LYS A 64 -1.93 -18.49 -16.32
C LYS A 64 -1.88 -20.00 -16.49
N LYS A 65 -2.53 -20.77 -15.62
CA LYS A 65 -2.57 -22.24 -15.73
C LYS A 65 -3.46 -22.68 -16.89
N GLU A 66 -4.60 -22.02 -17.08
CA GLU A 66 -5.50 -22.30 -18.20
C GLU A 66 -4.86 -21.90 -19.54
N ALA A 67 -4.27 -20.71 -19.63
CA ALA A 67 -3.57 -20.25 -20.83
C ALA A 67 -2.44 -21.21 -21.26
N LYS A 68 -1.64 -21.70 -20.31
CA LYS A 68 -0.59 -22.71 -20.59
C LYS A 68 -1.17 -24.02 -21.11
N LYS A 69 -2.29 -24.47 -20.53
CA LYS A 69 -2.96 -25.72 -20.93
C LYS A 69 -3.56 -25.61 -22.34
N GLU A 70 -4.15 -24.46 -22.69
CA GLU A 70 -4.63 -24.20 -24.05
C GLU A 70 -3.49 -24.14 -25.07
N GLU A 71 -2.37 -23.49 -24.75
CA GLU A 71 -1.17 -23.52 -25.62
C GLU A 71 -0.64 -24.94 -25.86
N GLU A 72 -0.59 -25.77 -24.82
CA GLU A 72 -0.16 -27.17 -24.94
C GLU A 72 -1.15 -28.02 -25.74
N ALA A 73 -2.46 -27.80 -25.55
CA ALA A 73 -3.51 -28.47 -26.32
C ALA A 73 -3.48 -28.09 -27.81
N ALA A 74 -3.27 -26.81 -28.13
CA ALA A 74 -3.13 -26.34 -29.51
C ALA A 74 -1.89 -26.93 -30.19
N LYS A 75 -0.76 -27.02 -29.49
CA LYS A 75 0.47 -27.66 -30.01
C LYS A 75 0.31 -29.17 -30.18
N ALA A 76 -0.45 -29.85 -29.32
CA ALA A 76 -0.73 -31.28 -29.44
C ALA A 76 -1.73 -31.62 -30.56
N GLY A 77 -2.73 -30.76 -30.79
CA GLY A 77 -3.67 -30.88 -31.91
C GLY A 77 -2.98 -30.71 -33.27
N ALA A 78 -2.16 -29.67 -33.42
CA ALA A 78 -1.41 -29.43 -34.66
C ALA A 78 -0.43 -30.55 -35.04
N LYS A 79 0.01 -31.38 -34.07
CA LYS A 79 0.89 -32.54 -34.31
C LYS A 79 0.16 -33.82 -34.73
N LYS A 80 -1.17 -33.90 -34.57
CA LYS A 80 -1.97 -35.07 -34.98
C LYS A 80 -2.51 -34.97 -36.41
N ASP A 81 -2.51 -33.79 -36.99
CA ASP A 81 -3.02 -33.53 -38.36
C ASP A 81 -1.90 -33.37 -39.41
N SER A 82 -0.66 -33.81 -39.12
CA SER A 82 0.48 -33.87 -40.07
C SER A 82 1.04 -35.28 -40.22
#